data_AF-A0C7E7-F1
#
_entry.id   AF-A0C7E7-F1
#
_cell.length_a   1.000
_cell.length_b   1.000
_cell.length_c   1.000
_cell.angle_alpha   90.00
_cell.angle_beta   90.00
_cell.angle_gamma   90.00
#
_symmetry.space_group_name_H-M   'P 1'
#
loop_
_entity.id
_entity.type
_entity.pdbx_description
1 polymer ?
#
loop_
_entity_poly.entity_id
_entity_poly.type
_entity_poly.pdbx_seq_one_letter_code
_entity_poly.pdbx_strand_id
1 'polypeptide(L)'
;MIHNSNRNPITDPYSLEDQLARELQKRKVEEEKRRREIERICAESEEIKLLKQKVQTAYVTKERTQQLAEQQLRRIQELKQESEIEAAILEKLKREQEEERSKEKFRLQQRLEGKYTLQKQMKEHEQLRDEAREQYIYEKEQVNRVIHQLINEDRKFLEDQAKKKKIAFSDMQNALREKAELIFRMKQREREENQKYLDFIKEKDRQAHEIKVKKQEENAAKYKDKIFQKLKEEEERRRQEAELLTELRFQLYQEQYDAQQRQKDIDEANKREFQKREMQQAEQEARLKKQRQKEEEQQMERDFRDQMMRKFAEDDKLEQLGQQKRRMKEIEHKREVERLWQQKLEMYQMEKQKELEQLERQRREEAYKQLVVEEEKNRILQEHLQQVGEFIPKGLLLKQGDSQFIKQGQSNASYQSGFRI
;
A
#
# COMPACT_ATOMS: atom_id res chain seq x y z
N MET A 1 15.72 -19.48 143.80
CA MET A 1 16.33 -20.49 142.93
C MET A 1 16.44 -19.92 141.54
N ILE A 2 17.66 -19.89 141.02
CA ILE A 2 18.02 -19.62 139.62
C ILE A 2 17.32 -20.67 138.73
N HIS A 3 16.97 -20.35 137.48
CA HIS A 3 17.31 -21.17 136.30
C HIS A 3 16.94 -20.40 135.02
N ASN A 4 17.97 -19.78 134.45
CA ASN A 4 18.03 -19.40 133.06
C ASN A 4 18.29 -20.66 132.23
N SER A 5 17.62 -20.85 131.09
CA SER A 5 18.05 -21.81 130.08
C SER A 5 17.60 -21.35 128.70
N ASN A 6 18.58 -20.72 128.07
CA ASN A 6 18.68 -20.36 126.67
C ASN A 6 18.65 -21.62 125.79
N ARG A 7 17.90 -21.63 124.68
CA ARG A 7 18.18 -22.51 123.52
C ARG A 7 17.98 -21.77 122.21
N ASN A 8 18.91 -22.05 121.31
CA ASN A 8 19.41 -21.26 120.17
C ASN A 8 18.46 -21.06 118.98
N PRO A 9 18.79 -20.09 118.10
CA PRO A 9 18.02 -19.71 116.92
C PRO A 9 18.35 -20.62 115.73
N ILE A 10 17.33 -21.09 115.03
CA ILE A 10 17.45 -21.50 113.64
C ILE A 10 16.95 -20.29 112.84
N THR A 11 17.88 -19.45 112.40
CA THR A 11 17.62 -18.43 111.38
C THR A 11 17.31 -19.16 110.08
N ASP A 12 16.01 -19.33 109.81
CA ASP A 12 15.50 -19.85 108.55
C ASP A 12 15.98 -18.94 107.39
N PRO A 13 16.88 -19.41 106.52
CA PRO A 13 17.42 -18.62 105.41
C PRO A 13 16.31 -18.14 104.47
N TYR A 14 15.24 -18.93 104.32
CA TYR A 14 14.09 -18.57 103.50
C TYR A 14 13.28 -17.43 104.12
N SER A 15 13.19 -17.33 105.44
CA SER A 15 12.49 -16.21 106.09
C SER A 15 13.27 -14.90 105.96
N LEU A 16 14.60 -14.92 105.95
CA LEU A 16 15.41 -13.72 105.76
C LEU A 16 15.44 -13.29 104.29
N GLU A 17 15.52 -14.25 103.36
CA GLU A 17 15.39 -14.00 101.92
C GLU A 17 13.99 -13.48 101.56
N ASP A 18 12.93 -14.01 102.16
CA ASP A 18 11.56 -13.56 101.89
C ASP A 18 11.28 -12.18 102.53
N GLN A 19 11.89 -11.87 103.68
CA GLN A 19 11.87 -10.51 104.24
C GLN A 19 12.69 -9.53 103.40
N LEU A 20 13.86 -9.94 102.90
CA LEU A 20 14.71 -9.13 102.02
C LEU A 20 14.04 -8.92 100.66
N ALA A 21 13.40 -9.93 100.08
CA ALA A 21 12.63 -9.83 98.85
C ALA A 21 11.42 -8.90 99.01
N ARG A 22 10.75 -8.94 100.17
CA ARG A 22 9.67 -7.99 100.48
C ARG A 22 10.18 -6.57 100.70
N GLU A 23 11.33 -6.37 101.34
CA GLU A 23 11.97 -5.05 101.47
C GLU A 23 12.45 -4.51 100.12
N LEU A 24 13.08 -5.34 99.29
CA LEU A 24 13.49 -4.97 97.93
C LEU A 24 12.30 -4.65 97.05
N GLN A 25 11.22 -5.43 97.14
CA GLN A 25 9.98 -5.15 96.42
C GLN A 25 9.32 -3.86 96.92
N LYS A 26 9.36 -3.57 98.23
CA LYS A 26 8.89 -2.29 98.79
C LYS A 26 9.72 -1.10 98.32
N ARG A 27 11.05 -1.19 98.36
CA ARG A 27 11.96 -0.15 97.85
C ARG A 27 11.76 0.08 96.36
N LYS A 28 11.64 -0.99 95.57
CA LYS A 28 11.36 -0.91 94.13
C LYS A 28 10.02 -0.23 93.85
N VAL A 29 9.00 -0.52 94.65
CA VAL A 29 7.69 0.13 94.54
C VAL A 29 7.74 1.59 94.99
N GLU A 30 8.54 1.95 95.99
CA GLU A 30 8.74 3.34 96.43
C GLU A 30 9.58 4.17 95.46
N GLU A 31 10.61 3.57 94.84
CA GLU A 31 11.39 4.17 93.76
C GLU A 31 10.55 4.43 92.52
N GLU A 32 9.72 3.46 92.13
CA GLU A 32 8.70 3.62 91.06
C GLU A 32 7.75 4.78 91.36
N LYS A 33 7.31 4.91 92.62
CA LYS A 33 6.46 6.02 93.05
C LYS A 33 7.19 7.35 92.93
N ARG A 34 8.40 7.48 93.48
CA ARG A 34 9.21 8.71 93.40
C ARG A 34 9.55 9.09 91.96
N ARG A 35 9.88 8.13 91.09
CA ARG A 35 10.11 8.38 89.65
C ARG A 35 8.88 8.98 88.96
N ARG A 36 7.72 8.37 89.15
CA ARG A 36 6.47 8.89 88.57
C ARG A 36 6.12 10.27 89.11
N GLU A 37 6.45 10.48 90.38
CA GLU A 37 6.27 11.76 91.02
C GLU A 37 7.26 12.79 90.42
N ILE A 38 8.53 12.46 90.17
CA ILE A 38 9.53 13.31 89.49
C ILE A 38 9.12 13.68 88.05
N GLU A 39 8.71 12.70 87.26
CA GLU A 39 8.31 12.89 85.85
C GLU A 39 7.12 13.83 85.71
N ARG A 40 6.17 13.66 86.63
CA ARG A 40 5.15 14.63 86.94
C ARG A 40 5.79 15.99 86.96
N ILE A 41 6.64 16.26 87.97
CA ILE A 41 7.24 17.56 88.30
C ILE A 41 7.72 18.33 87.09
N CYS A 42 8.56 17.67 86.31
CA CYS A 42 9.20 18.27 85.15
C CYS A 42 8.24 18.68 84.03
N ALA A 43 6.99 18.23 84.06
CA ALA A 43 5.98 18.57 83.05
C ALA A 43 5.36 19.96 83.25
N GLU A 44 5.40 20.54 84.45
CA GLU A 44 4.69 21.80 84.72
C GLU A 44 5.56 23.03 84.92
N SER A 45 6.83 22.88 85.28
CA SER A 45 7.69 24.06 85.35
C SER A 45 7.88 24.73 84.01
N GLU A 46 7.61 26.03 83.99
CA GLU A 46 7.86 26.90 82.83
C GLU A 46 9.35 26.98 82.45
N GLU A 47 10.29 26.87 83.40
CA GLU A 47 11.72 26.85 83.06
C GLU A 47 12.14 25.57 82.34
N ILE A 48 11.63 24.42 82.79
CA ILE A 48 11.90 23.15 82.12
C ILE A 48 11.16 23.05 80.81
N LYS A 49 9.94 23.61 80.71
CA LYS A 49 9.22 23.76 79.44
C LYS A 49 9.98 24.63 78.46
N LEU A 50 10.49 25.80 78.87
CA LEU A 50 11.29 26.68 78.00
C LEU A 50 12.61 26.04 77.57
N LEU A 51 13.28 25.33 78.47
CA LEU A 51 14.50 24.59 78.15
C LEU A 51 14.22 23.44 77.18
N LYS A 52 13.19 22.63 77.44
CA LYS A 52 12.72 21.59 76.52
C LYS A 52 12.27 22.18 75.19
N GLN A 53 11.62 23.33 75.18
CA GLN A 53 11.20 24.04 73.97
C GLN A 53 12.41 24.49 73.15
N LYS A 54 13.47 25.01 73.79
CA LYS A 54 14.72 25.36 73.10
C LYS A 54 15.48 24.13 72.58
N VAL A 55 15.51 23.04 73.35
CA VAL A 55 16.06 21.76 72.87
C VAL A 55 15.22 21.23 71.70
N GLN A 56 13.89 21.35 71.78
CA GLN A 56 12.97 20.96 70.71
C GLN A 56 13.14 21.84 69.48
N THR A 57 13.33 23.15 69.61
CA THR A 57 13.63 24.00 68.45
C THR A 57 14.97 23.62 67.82
N ALA A 58 15.95 23.20 68.61
CA ALA A 58 17.21 22.69 68.10
C ALA A 58 17.04 21.38 67.31
N TYR A 59 16.23 20.45 67.81
CA TYR A 59 15.86 19.22 67.09
C TYR A 59 15.07 19.52 65.81
N VAL A 60 14.08 20.41 65.87
CA VAL A 60 13.34 20.87 64.68
C VAL A 60 14.27 21.55 63.68
N THR A 61 15.27 22.30 64.13
CA THR A 61 16.26 22.92 63.23
C THR A 61 17.14 21.87 62.58
N LYS A 62 17.60 20.86 63.32
CA LYS A 62 18.37 19.71 62.81
C LYS A 62 17.55 18.85 61.84
N GLU A 63 16.28 18.60 62.15
CA GLU A 63 15.37 17.86 61.28
C GLU A 63 15.09 18.65 60.01
N ARG A 64 14.87 19.97 60.12
CA ARG A 64 14.70 20.85 58.96
C ARG A 64 15.94 20.88 58.06
N THR A 65 17.16 20.90 58.62
CA THR A 65 18.37 20.83 57.79
C THR A 65 18.53 19.47 57.13
N GLN A 66 18.17 18.37 57.80
CA GLN A 66 18.11 17.03 57.20
C GLN A 66 17.06 16.95 56.09
N GLN A 67 15.87 17.51 56.29
CA GLN A 67 14.81 17.58 55.27
C GLN A 67 15.25 18.41 54.05
N LEU A 68 15.94 19.54 54.26
CA LEU A 68 16.48 20.34 53.17
C LEU A 68 17.57 19.58 52.39
N ALA A 69 18.47 18.86 53.09
CA ALA A 69 19.46 18.01 52.46
C ALA A 69 18.80 16.84 51.68
N GLU A 70 17.78 16.21 52.24
CA GLU A 70 17.01 15.15 51.57
C GLU A 70 16.27 15.70 50.35
N GLN A 71 15.65 16.88 50.45
CA GLN A 71 14.99 17.54 49.33
C GLN A 71 15.97 17.89 48.21
N GLN A 72 17.16 18.39 48.55
CA GLN A 72 18.21 18.65 47.57
C GLN A 72 18.70 17.35 46.90
N LEU A 73 18.89 16.28 47.68
CA LEU A 73 19.28 14.97 47.15
C LEU A 73 18.21 14.41 46.21
N ARG A 74 16.93 14.46 46.61
CA ARG A 74 15.79 14.04 45.77
C ARG A 74 15.76 14.83 44.47
N ARG A 75 15.90 16.16 44.53
CA ARG A 75 15.92 17.02 43.35
C ARG A 75 17.07 16.70 42.40
N ILE A 76 18.26 16.40 42.93
CA ILE A 76 19.41 15.98 42.12
C ILE A 76 19.15 14.61 41.46
N GLN A 77 18.52 13.69 42.17
CA GLN A 77 18.14 12.38 41.63
C GLN A 77 17.08 12.49 40.53
N GLU A 78 16.05 13.30 40.74
CA GLU A 78 15.01 13.60 39.75
C GLU A 78 15.63 14.20 38.49
N LEU A 79 16.46 15.24 38.63
CA LEU A 79 17.15 15.87 37.49
C LEU A 79 18.03 14.88 36.72
N LYS A 80 18.70 13.96 37.43
CA LYS A 80 19.49 12.90 36.80
C LYS A 80 18.62 11.92 36.01
N GLN A 81 17.50 11.49 36.59
CA GLN A 81 16.54 10.60 35.91
C GLN A 81 15.92 11.28 34.69
N GLU A 82 15.51 12.54 34.80
CA GLU A 82 15.02 13.36 33.68
C GLU A 82 16.05 13.43 32.56
N SER A 83 17.31 13.72 32.89
CA SER A 83 18.41 13.77 31.92
C SER A 83 18.66 12.42 31.23
N GLU A 84 18.59 11.30 31.96
CA GLU A 84 18.71 9.95 31.39
C GLU A 84 17.54 9.62 30.44
N ILE A 85 16.32 10.02 30.80
CA ILE A 85 15.13 9.86 29.96
C ILE A 85 15.24 10.71 28.69
N GLU A 86 15.63 11.97 28.81
CA GLU A 86 15.84 12.87 27.67
C GLU A 86 16.90 12.32 26.71
N ALA A 87 18.01 11.80 27.23
CA ALA A 87 19.05 11.18 26.41
C ALA A 87 18.52 9.96 25.66
N ALA A 88 17.73 9.09 26.32
CA ALA A 88 17.12 7.92 25.69
C ALA A 88 16.09 8.29 24.61
N ILE A 89 15.29 9.34 24.83
CA ILE A 89 14.34 9.86 23.84
C ILE A 89 15.09 10.41 22.62
N LEU A 90 16.14 11.21 22.85
CA LEU A 90 16.97 11.76 21.77
C LEU A 90 17.64 10.66 20.93
N GLU A 91 18.13 9.60 21.56
CA GLU A 91 18.72 8.46 20.85
C GLU A 91 17.69 7.72 19.99
N LYS A 92 16.46 7.52 20.50
CA LYS A 92 15.36 6.94 19.73
C LYS A 92 14.98 7.80 18.52
N LEU A 93 14.82 9.10 18.72
CA LEU A 93 14.51 10.04 17.63
C LEU A 93 15.60 10.05 16.56
N LYS A 94 16.88 10.00 16.94
CA LYS A 94 17.99 9.89 16.00
C LYS A 94 17.93 8.61 15.17
N ARG A 95 17.68 7.46 15.82
CA ARG A 95 17.53 6.17 15.12
C ARG A 95 16.37 6.19 14.14
N GLU A 96 15.21 6.70 14.57
CA GLU A 96 14.03 6.81 13.72
C GLU A 96 14.29 7.72 12.49
N GLN A 97 14.96 8.86 12.70
CA GLN A 97 15.35 9.76 11.62
C GLN A 97 16.35 9.13 10.65
N GLU A 98 17.32 8.33 11.14
CA GLU A 98 18.26 7.60 10.29
C GLU A 98 17.56 6.52 9.45
N GLU A 99 16.64 5.77 10.06
CA GLU A 99 15.82 4.79 9.34
C GLU A 99 14.97 5.46 8.27
N GLU A 100 14.36 6.60 8.57
CA GLU A 100 13.53 7.35 7.62
C GLU A 100 14.36 7.87 6.44
N ARG A 101 15.54 8.44 6.71
CA ARG A 101 16.51 8.82 5.67
C ARG A 101 16.98 7.63 4.83
N SER A 102 17.16 6.45 5.44
CA SER A 102 17.54 5.25 4.70
C SER A 102 16.42 4.77 3.76
N LYS A 103 15.16 4.80 4.22
CA LYS A 103 13.98 4.49 3.42
C LYS A 103 13.82 5.48 2.26
N GLU A 104 14.05 6.76 2.50
CA GLU A 104 14.04 7.79 1.44
C GLU A 104 15.13 7.56 0.39
N LYS A 105 16.36 7.28 0.81
CA LYS A 105 17.46 6.94 -0.11
C LYS A 105 17.13 5.72 -0.95
N PHE A 106 16.56 4.67 -0.35
CA PHE A 106 16.14 3.47 -1.06
C PHE A 106 15.04 3.77 -2.09
N ARG A 107 14.02 4.56 -1.73
CA ARG A 107 12.98 5.00 -2.68
C ARG A 107 13.56 5.83 -3.82
N LEU A 108 14.52 6.71 -3.54
CA LEU A 108 15.19 7.50 -4.56
C LEU A 108 15.98 6.62 -5.52
N GLN A 109 16.71 5.62 -4.99
CA GLN A 109 17.45 4.66 -5.79
C GLN A 109 16.51 3.85 -6.71
N GLN A 110 15.38 3.34 -6.19
CA GLN A 110 14.39 2.65 -7.03
C GLN A 110 13.83 3.56 -8.14
N ARG A 111 13.57 4.84 -7.85
CA ARG A 111 13.12 5.80 -8.88
C ARG A 111 14.19 6.04 -9.94
N LEU A 112 15.46 6.09 -9.55
CA LEU A 112 16.58 6.24 -10.48
C LEU A 112 16.74 5.00 -11.37
N GLU A 113 16.66 3.79 -10.79
CA GLU A 113 16.68 2.53 -11.53
C GLU A 113 15.49 2.43 -12.50
N GLY A 114 14.29 2.82 -12.05
CA GLY A 114 13.10 2.94 -12.90
C GLY A 114 13.27 3.95 -14.04
N LYS A 115 13.90 5.11 -13.77
CA LYS A 115 14.21 6.10 -14.81
C LYS A 115 15.21 5.55 -15.83
N TYR A 116 16.25 4.85 -15.37
CA TYR A 116 17.28 4.27 -16.24
C TYR A 116 16.70 3.19 -17.16
N THR A 117 15.87 2.30 -16.61
CA THR A 117 15.19 1.26 -17.40
C THR A 117 14.26 1.87 -18.44
N LEU A 118 13.48 2.89 -18.09
CA LEU A 118 12.64 3.61 -19.04
C LEU A 118 13.46 4.29 -20.14
N GLN A 119 14.57 4.96 -19.79
CA GLN A 119 15.46 5.57 -20.79
C GLN A 119 16.07 4.52 -21.73
N LYS A 120 16.42 3.34 -21.21
CA LYS A 120 16.91 2.23 -22.03
C LYS A 120 15.84 1.75 -23.02
N GLN A 121 14.60 1.55 -22.57
CA GLN A 121 13.48 1.17 -23.42
C GLN A 121 13.19 2.22 -24.50
N MET A 122 13.25 3.51 -24.16
CA MET A 122 13.08 4.59 -25.14
C MET A 122 14.15 4.54 -26.22
N LYS A 123 15.41 4.28 -25.84
CA LYS A 123 16.53 4.16 -26.78
C LYS A 123 16.38 2.92 -27.67
N GLU A 124 15.99 1.78 -27.12
CA GLU A 124 15.73 0.56 -27.88
C GLU A 124 14.58 0.78 -28.89
N HIS A 125 13.50 1.46 -28.47
CA HIS A 125 12.39 1.78 -29.36
C HIS A 125 12.78 2.78 -30.45
N GLU A 126 13.66 3.73 -30.16
CA GLU A 126 14.21 4.65 -31.16
C GLU A 126 15.07 3.90 -32.19
N GLN A 127 15.93 2.98 -31.75
CA GLN A 127 16.72 2.14 -32.65
C GLN A 127 15.84 1.29 -33.57
N LEU A 128 14.80 0.63 -33.02
CA LEU A 128 13.84 -0.13 -33.83
C LEU A 128 13.12 0.73 -34.86
N ARG A 129 12.78 1.98 -34.50
CA ARG A 129 12.16 2.93 -35.43
C ARG A 129 13.11 3.31 -36.56
N ASP A 130 14.39 3.51 -36.26
CA ASP A 130 15.41 3.83 -37.25
C ASP A 130 15.69 2.63 -38.17
N GLU A 131 15.79 1.41 -37.64
CA GLU A 131 15.91 0.17 -38.42
C GLU A 131 14.71 -0.04 -39.35
N ALA A 132 13.49 0.14 -38.84
CA ALA A 132 12.27 0.04 -39.65
C ALA A 132 12.24 1.10 -40.76
N ARG A 133 12.75 2.31 -40.48
CA ARG A 133 12.87 3.37 -41.49
C ARG A 133 13.88 3.00 -42.57
N GLU A 134 15.03 2.44 -42.21
CA GLU A 134 16.03 1.98 -43.18
C GLU A 134 15.47 0.86 -44.05
N GLN A 135 14.77 -0.11 -43.47
CA GLN A 135 14.09 -1.17 -44.22
C GLN A 135 13.04 -0.61 -45.19
N TYR A 136 12.22 0.35 -44.74
CA TYR A 136 11.26 1.01 -45.61
C TYR A 136 11.92 1.72 -46.80
N ILE A 137 13.04 2.43 -46.57
CA ILE A 137 13.78 3.10 -47.65
C ILE A 137 14.33 2.07 -48.63
N TYR A 138 14.90 0.98 -48.12
CA TYR A 138 15.42 -0.11 -48.94
C TYR A 138 14.34 -0.76 -49.81
N GLU A 139 13.19 -1.11 -49.22
CA GLU A 139 12.04 -1.67 -49.93
C GLU A 139 11.50 -0.69 -50.96
N LYS A 140 11.37 0.60 -50.61
CA LYS A 140 10.95 1.65 -51.54
C LYS A 140 11.89 1.75 -52.74
N GLU A 141 13.20 1.67 -52.54
CA GLU A 141 14.17 1.65 -53.63
C GLU A 141 14.06 0.39 -54.50
N GLN A 142 13.80 -0.77 -53.91
CA GLN A 142 13.52 -2.00 -54.67
C GLN A 142 12.25 -1.86 -55.52
N VAL A 143 11.15 -1.38 -54.93
CA VAL A 143 9.89 -1.15 -55.65
C VAL A 143 10.09 -0.13 -56.77
N ASN A 144 10.79 0.98 -56.51
CA ASN A 144 11.11 1.97 -57.54
C ASN A 144 11.91 1.37 -58.69
N ARG A 145 12.88 0.48 -58.41
CA ARG A 145 13.62 -0.24 -59.46
C ARG A 145 12.70 -1.10 -60.32
N VAL A 146 11.76 -1.83 -59.71
CA VAL A 146 10.77 -2.64 -60.44
C VAL A 146 9.85 -1.74 -61.28
N ILE A 147 9.37 -0.63 -60.73
CA ILE A 147 8.55 0.35 -61.47
C ILE A 147 9.32 0.91 -62.67
N HIS A 148 10.59 1.29 -62.49
CA HIS A 148 11.42 1.77 -63.60
C HIS A 148 11.66 0.69 -64.66
N GLN A 149 11.84 -0.58 -64.26
CA GLN A 149 11.94 -1.69 -65.19
C GLN A 149 10.63 -1.87 -65.98
N LEU A 150 9.48 -1.88 -65.31
CA LEU A 150 8.18 -1.99 -65.96
C LEU A 150 7.93 -0.86 -66.95
N ILE A 151 8.21 0.40 -66.56
CA ILE A 151 8.09 1.56 -67.46
C ILE A 151 8.99 1.39 -68.70
N ASN A 152 10.21 0.89 -68.52
CA ASN A 152 11.13 0.66 -69.62
C ASN A 152 10.68 -0.50 -70.53
N GLU A 153 10.13 -1.57 -69.96
CA GLU A 153 9.56 -2.70 -70.69
C GLU A 153 8.32 -2.28 -71.48
N ASP A 154 7.39 -1.55 -70.86
CA ASP A 154 6.22 -0.99 -71.51
C ASP A 154 6.60 -0.05 -72.65
N ARG A 155 7.60 0.82 -72.43
CA ARG A 155 8.12 1.70 -73.48
C ARG A 155 8.69 0.90 -74.66
N LYS A 156 9.53 -0.11 -74.40
CA LYS A 156 10.07 -0.99 -75.46
C LYS A 156 8.98 -1.74 -76.19
N PHE A 157 7.98 -2.25 -75.47
CA PHE A 157 6.83 -2.93 -76.06
C PHE A 157 6.05 -2.01 -77.01
N LEU A 158 5.81 -0.76 -76.62
CA LEU A 158 5.16 0.25 -77.48
C LEU A 158 6.02 0.59 -78.70
N GLU A 159 7.34 0.77 -78.52
CA GLU A 159 8.27 1.01 -79.63
C GLU A 159 8.29 -0.16 -80.62
N ASP A 160 8.30 -1.40 -80.14
CA ASP A 160 8.29 -2.60 -80.98
C ASP A 160 6.95 -2.81 -81.66
N GLN A 161 5.81 -2.52 -80.99
CA GLN A 161 4.52 -2.45 -81.66
C GLN A 161 4.51 -1.41 -82.78
N ALA A 162 5.08 -0.23 -82.55
CA ALA A 162 5.15 0.82 -83.57
C ALA A 162 6.03 0.38 -84.75
N LYS A 163 7.17 -0.27 -84.50
CA LYS A 163 8.01 -0.86 -85.56
C LYS A 163 7.26 -1.92 -86.35
N LYS A 164 6.57 -2.86 -85.68
CA LYS A 164 5.75 -3.89 -86.34
C LYS A 164 4.65 -3.27 -87.21
N LYS A 165 3.95 -2.25 -86.71
CA LYS A 165 2.95 -1.50 -87.50
C LYS A 165 3.57 -0.82 -88.72
N LYS A 166 4.75 -0.20 -88.57
CA LYS A 166 5.48 0.42 -89.70
C LYS A 166 5.90 -0.60 -90.76
N ILE A 167 6.44 -1.74 -90.34
CA ILE A 167 6.84 -2.83 -91.26
C ILE A 167 5.60 -3.36 -91.98
N ALA A 168 4.55 -3.74 -91.26
CA ALA A 168 3.31 -4.23 -91.86
C ALA A 168 2.69 -3.22 -92.85
N PHE A 169 2.75 -1.92 -92.53
CA PHE A 169 2.29 -0.87 -93.42
C PHE A 169 3.15 -0.75 -94.69
N SER A 170 4.48 -0.83 -94.55
CA SER A 170 5.41 -0.86 -95.69
C SER A 170 5.19 -2.08 -96.57
N ASP A 171 5.02 -3.27 -95.98
CA ASP A 171 4.75 -4.51 -96.69
C ASP A 171 3.41 -4.44 -97.43
N MET A 172 2.38 -3.87 -96.79
CA MET A 172 1.10 -3.61 -97.46
C MET A 172 1.26 -2.67 -98.65
N GLN A 173 2.03 -1.58 -98.51
CA GLN A 173 2.29 -0.66 -99.62
C GLN A 173 3.02 -1.35 -100.78
N ASN A 174 4.02 -2.18 -100.48
CA ASN A 174 4.75 -2.94 -101.49
C ASN A 174 3.83 -3.96 -102.19
N ALA A 175 3.03 -4.72 -101.44
CA ALA A 175 2.06 -5.65 -102.01
C ALA A 175 1.00 -4.96 -102.89
N LEU A 176 0.55 -3.76 -102.51
CA LEU A 176 -0.36 -2.95 -103.32
C LEU A 176 0.31 -2.46 -104.62
N ARG A 177 1.59 -2.05 -104.56
CA ARG A 177 2.37 -1.68 -105.76
C ARG A 177 2.57 -2.88 -106.68
N GLU A 178 3.00 -4.02 -106.15
CA GLU A 178 3.18 -5.26 -106.91
C GLU A 178 1.87 -5.71 -107.57
N LYS A 179 0.75 -5.65 -106.83
CA LYS A 179 -0.57 -5.92 -107.39
C LYS A 179 -0.95 -4.94 -108.50
N ALA A 180 -0.66 -3.65 -108.34
CA ALA A 180 -0.91 -2.64 -109.36
C ALA A 180 -0.07 -2.88 -110.62
N GLU A 181 1.22 -3.24 -110.46
CA GLU A 181 2.10 -3.63 -111.57
C GLU A 181 1.61 -4.90 -112.26
N LEU A 182 1.19 -5.92 -111.50
CA LEU A 182 0.65 -7.15 -112.04
C LEU A 182 -0.62 -6.88 -112.85
N ILE A 183 -1.53 -6.06 -112.31
CA ILE A 183 -2.75 -5.62 -113.01
C ILE A 183 -2.37 -4.85 -114.29
N PHE A 184 -1.37 -3.97 -114.23
CA PHE A 184 -0.89 -3.24 -115.40
C PHE A 184 -0.33 -4.20 -116.46
N ARG A 185 0.53 -5.15 -116.10
CA ARG A 185 1.06 -6.18 -117.01
C ARG A 185 -0.04 -7.08 -117.57
N MET A 186 -1.01 -7.46 -116.75
CA MET A 186 -2.19 -8.23 -117.18
C MET A 186 -3.01 -7.42 -118.19
N LYS A 187 -3.29 -6.14 -117.91
CA LYS A 187 -3.98 -5.25 -118.86
C LYS A 187 -3.20 -5.02 -120.14
N GLN A 188 -1.86 -4.96 -120.09
CA GLN A 188 -1.05 -4.84 -121.30
C GLN A 188 -1.10 -6.13 -122.13
N ARG A 189 -0.96 -7.30 -121.50
CA ARG A 189 -1.18 -8.59 -122.19
C ARG A 189 -2.60 -8.72 -122.74
N GLU A 190 -3.61 -8.34 -121.97
CA GLU A 190 -5.00 -8.31 -122.41
C GLU A 190 -5.19 -7.32 -123.57
N ARG A 191 -4.50 -6.17 -123.59
CA ARG A 191 -4.51 -5.25 -124.74
C ARG A 191 -3.86 -5.88 -125.96
N GLU A 192 -2.71 -6.52 -125.81
CA GLU A 192 -2.02 -7.22 -126.91
C GLU A 192 -2.85 -8.39 -127.45
N GLU A 193 -3.47 -9.18 -126.57
CA GLU A 193 -4.38 -10.27 -126.93
C GLU A 193 -5.68 -9.73 -127.54
N ASN A 194 -6.27 -8.66 -127.00
CA ASN A 194 -7.41 -7.98 -127.59
C ASN A 194 -7.06 -7.35 -128.94
N GLN A 195 -5.82 -6.91 -129.14
CA GLN A 195 -5.37 -6.39 -130.43
C GLN A 195 -5.20 -7.53 -131.44
N LYS A 196 -4.61 -8.67 -131.04
CA LYS A 196 -4.61 -9.91 -131.83
C LYS A 196 -6.02 -10.43 -132.09
N TYR A 197 -6.93 -10.29 -131.13
CA TYR A 197 -8.34 -10.68 -131.25
C TYR A 197 -9.10 -9.69 -132.12
N LEU A 198 -8.78 -8.40 -132.11
CA LEU A 198 -9.31 -7.40 -133.03
C LEU A 198 -8.80 -7.64 -134.45
N ASP A 199 -7.55 -8.04 -134.63
CA ASP A 199 -7.00 -8.41 -135.93
C ASP A 199 -7.60 -9.74 -136.41
N PHE A 200 -7.79 -10.72 -135.52
CA PHE A 200 -8.54 -11.94 -135.79
C PHE A 200 -10.04 -11.68 -136.04
N ILE A 201 -10.66 -10.73 -135.34
CA ILE A 201 -12.02 -10.24 -135.60
C ILE A 201 -12.05 -9.52 -136.93
N LYS A 202 -11.07 -8.70 -137.32
CA LYS A 202 -11.05 -8.11 -138.67
C LYS A 202 -10.94 -9.20 -139.72
N GLU A 203 -10.12 -10.23 -139.49
CA GLU A 203 -10.01 -11.40 -140.36
C GLU A 203 -11.32 -12.22 -140.40
N LYS A 204 -11.98 -12.36 -139.24
CA LYS A 204 -13.24 -13.08 -139.07
C LYS A 204 -14.46 -12.28 -139.45
N ASP A 205 -14.47 -10.95 -139.37
CA ASP A 205 -15.47 -10.02 -139.89
C ASP A 205 -15.26 -9.88 -141.39
N ARG A 206 -14.05 -10.09 -141.93
CA ARG A 206 -13.87 -10.30 -143.36
C ARG A 206 -14.54 -11.61 -143.82
N GLN A 207 -14.46 -12.67 -143.00
CA GLN A 207 -15.17 -13.95 -143.22
C GLN A 207 -16.65 -13.94 -142.78
N ALA A 208 -17.04 -13.05 -141.85
CA ALA A 208 -18.38 -12.95 -141.28
C ALA A 208 -19.16 -11.83 -141.96
N HIS A 209 -18.57 -10.87 -142.65
CA HIS A 209 -19.29 -10.04 -143.61
C HIS A 209 -19.82 -10.93 -144.75
N GLU A 210 -19.17 -12.06 -145.05
CA GLU A 210 -19.69 -13.14 -145.91
C GLU A 210 -20.78 -14.02 -145.24
N ILE A 211 -20.80 -14.16 -143.90
CA ILE A 211 -21.74 -15.04 -143.17
C ILE A 211 -22.89 -14.28 -142.46
N LYS A 212 -22.76 -12.98 -142.24
CA LYS A 212 -23.69 -12.07 -141.54
C LYS A 212 -24.78 -11.52 -142.47
N VAL A 213 -24.72 -11.87 -143.75
CA VAL A 213 -25.89 -11.89 -144.65
C VAL A 213 -26.77 -13.13 -144.38
N LYS A 214 -26.32 -14.13 -143.61
CA LYS A 214 -27.01 -15.42 -143.43
C LYS A 214 -27.42 -15.79 -142.00
N LYS A 215 -27.21 -14.94 -140.99
CA LYS A 215 -27.57 -15.27 -139.59
C LYS A 215 -27.78 -14.04 -138.71
N GLN A 216 -28.52 -13.06 -139.22
CA GLN A 216 -29.54 -12.42 -138.39
C GLN A 216 -30.69 -13.43 -138.29
N GLU A 217 -31.29 -13.52 -137.10
CA GLU A 217 -32.34 -14.48 -136.72
C GLU A 217 -31.81 -15.84 -136.22
N GLU A 218 -31.52 -15.92 -134.92
CA GLU A 218 -32.41 -16.69 -134.03
C GLU A 218 -32.06 -16.44 -132.56
N ASN A 219 -33.11 -16.05 -131.83
CA ASN A 219 -33.06 -15.30 -130.59
C ASN A 219 -32.81 -16.14 -129.34
N ALA A 220 -32.32 -15.42 -128.34
CA ALA A 220 -32.39 -15.75 -126.92
C ALA A 220 -33.82 -16.11 -126.46
N ALA A 221 -33.95 -17.18 -125.67
CA ALA A 221 -34.53 -17.13 -124.31
C ALA A 221 -34.76 -18.54 -123.71
N LYS A 222 -34.72 -18.59 -122.37
CA LYS A 222 -35.30 -19.59 -121.43
C LYS A 222 -34.45 -20.79 -120.99
N TYR A 223 -33.49 -20.53 -120.10
CA TYR A 223 -32.96 -21.51 -119.13
C TYR A 223 -32.65 -20.89 -117.74
N LYS A 224 -33.32 -19.78 -117.35
CA LYS A 224 -33.05 -19.08 -116.07
C LYS A 224 -34.11 -19.27 -114.97
N ASP A 225 -35.30 -19.78 -115.28
CA ASP A 225 -36.39 -19.81 -114.28
C ASP A 225 -36.43 -21.07 -113.40
N LYS A 226 -35.82 -22.19 -113.82
CA LYS A 226 -35.79 -23.43 -113.02
C LYS A 226 -34.63 -23.54 -112.02
N ILE A 227 -33.55 -22.79 -112.21
CA ILE A 227 -32.41 -22.74 -111.27
C ILE A 227 -32.69 -21.76 -110.12
N PHE A 228 -33.40 -20.66 -110.41
CA PHE A 228 -33.75 -19.64 -109.40
C PHE A 228 -34.72 -20.14 -108.34
N GLN A 229 -35.67 -21.01 -108.71
CA GLN A 229 -36.63 -21.59 -107.75
C GLN A 229 -35.97 -22.57 -106.77
N LYS A 230 -35.04 -23.41 -107.23
CA LYS A 230 -34.30 -24.34 -106.35
C LYS A 230 -33.35 -23.63 -105.39
N LEU A 231 -32.73 -22.52 -105.81
CA LEU A 231 -31.88 -21.69 -104.93
C LEU A 231 -32.70 -21.00 -103.83
N LYS A 232 -33.92 -20.55 -104.15
CA LYS A 232 -34.79 -19.84 -103.21
C LYS A 232 -35.27 -20.76 -102.07
N GLU A 233 -35.63 -22.01 -102.38
CA GLU A 233 -36.04 -23.01 -101.38
C GLU A 233 -34.88 -23.43 -100.46
N GLU A 234 -33.66 -23.56 -101.01
CA GLU A 234 -32.47 -23.89 -100.22
C GLU A 234 -32.06 -22.73 -99.29
N GLU A 235 -32.20 -21.48 -99.74
CA GLU A 235 -31.93 -20.29 -98.93
C GLU A 235 -32.93 -20.12 -97.77
N GLU A 236 -34.23 -20.38 -97.99
CA GLU A 236 -35.24 -20.35 -96.94
C GLU A 236 -35.02 -21.44 -95.88
N ARG A 237 -34.63 -22.65 -96.29
CA ARG A 237 -34.28 -23.72 -95.33
C ARG A 237 -33.08 -23.35 -94.46
N ARG A 238 -32.04 -22.75 -95.05
CA ARG A 238 -30.88 -22.25 -94.28
C ARG A 238 -31.24 -21.14 -93.31
N ARG A 239 -32.17 -20.25 -93.67
CA ARG A 239 -32.66 -19.22 -92.75
C ARG A 239 -33.41 -19.83 -91.57
N GLN A 240 -34.32 -20.77 -91.81
CA GLN A 240 -35.06 -21.46 -90.75
C GLN A 240 -34.13 -22.25 -89.82
N GLU A 241 -33.12 -22.95 -90.36
CA GLU A 241 -32.11 -23.64 -89.55
C GLU A 241 -31.25 -22.65 -88.72
N ALA A 242 -30.92 -21.49 -89.27
CA ALA A 242 -30.17 -20.44 -88.55
C ALA A 242 -31.02 -19.74 -87.46
N GLU A 243 -32.31 -19.52 -87.71
CA GLU A 243 -33.26 -18.98 -86.73
C GLU A 243 -33.45 -19.96 -85.57
N LEU A 244 -33.66 -21.24 -85.85
CA LEU A 244 -33.75 -22.30 -84.84
C LEU A 244 -32.46 -22.39 -84.00
N LEU A 245 -31.28 -22.33 -84.65
CA LEU A 245 -29.99 -22.32 -83.95
C LEU A 245 -29.83 -21.09 -83.05
N THR A 246 -30.33 -19.94 -83.49
CA THR A 246 -30.30 -18.70 -82.70
C THR A 246 -31.23 -18.79 -81.49
N GLU A 247 -32.41 -19.38 -81.65
CA GLU A 247 -33.37 -19.59 -80.57
C GLU A 247 -32.86 -20.60 -79.52
N LEU A 248 -32.27 -21.71 -79.95
CA LEU A 248 -31.59 -22.66 -79.04
C LEU A 248 -30.42 -22.01 -78.28
N ARG A 249 -29.66 -21.13 -78.93
CA ARG A 249 -28.56 -20.41 -78.28
C ARG A 249 -29.05 -19.39 -77.25
N PHE A 250 -30.20 -18.76 -77.51
CA PHE A 250 -30.85 -17.86 -76.56
C PHE A 250 -31.39 -18.63 -75.34
N GLN A 251 -32.04 -19.78 -75.55
CA GLN A 251 -32.53 -20.63 -74.47
C GLN A 251 -31.38 -21.16 -73.59
N LEU A 252 -30.27 -21.59 -74.19
CA LEU A 252 -29.09 -22.04 -73.43
C LEU A 252 -28.47 -20.91 -72.61
N TYR A 253 -28.41 -19.69 -73.15
CA TYR A 253 -27.92 -18.53 -72.42
C TYR A 253 -28.81 -18.16 -71.23
N GLN A 254 -30.13 -18.22 -71.43
CA GLN A 254 -31.11 -17.99 -70.37
C GLN A 254 -31.01 -19.04 -69.26
N GLU A 255 -30.87 -20.32 -69.62
CA GLU A 255 -30.71 -21.41 -68.65
C GLU A 255 -29.38 -21.32 -67.88
N GLN A 256 -28.28 -20.91 -68.54
CA GLN A 256 -27.00 -20.63 -67.89
C GLN A 256 -27.09 -19.44 -66.93
N TYR A 257 -27.79 -18.38 -67.31
CA TYR A 257 -28.03 -17.21 -66.45
C TYR A 257 -28.85 -17.59 -65.21
N ASP A 258 -29.93 -18.36 -65.40
CA ASP A 258 -30.78 -18.82 -64.29
C ASP A 258 -30.04 -19.79 -63.37
N ALA A 259 -29.19 -20.67 -63.91
CA ALA A 259 -28.32 -21.53 -63.11
C ALA A 259 -27.31 -20.74 -62.28
N GLN A 260 -26.73 -19.68 -62.86
CA GLN A 260 -25.81 -18.79 -62.15
C GLN A 260 -26.50 -18.00 -61.04
N GLN A 261 -27.75 -17.55 -61.25
CA GLN A 261 -28.53 -16.88 -60.20
C GLN A 261 -28.89 -17.84 -59.06
N ARG A 262 -29.34 -19.06 -59.37
CA ARG A 262 -29.60 -20.09 -58.34
C ARG A 262 -28.36 -20.38 -57.51
N GLN A 263 -27.17 -20.44 -58.13
CA GLN A 263 -25.93 -20.64 -57.38
C GLN A 263 -25.61 -19.47 -56.45
N LYS A 264 -25.80 -18.23 -56.92
CA LYS A 264 -25.64 -17.02 -56.08
C LYS A 264 -26.61 -17.01 -54.91
N ASP A 265 -27.87 -17.37 -55.13
CA ASP A 265 -28.90 -17.45 -54.09
C ASP A 265 -28.54 -18.51 -53.03
N ILE A 266 -28.03 -19.68 -53.46
CA ILE A 266 -27.55 -20.74 -52.57
C ILE A 266 -26.34 -20.25 -51.76
N ASP A 267 -25.37 -19.58 -52.40
CA ASP A 267 -24.18 -19.06 -51.72
C ASP A 267 -24.53 -17.93 -50.73
N GLU A 268 -25.48 -17.06 -51.07
CA GLU A 268 -26.00 -16.04 -50.15
C GLU A 268 -26.77 -16.67 -48.98
N ALA A 269 -27.60 -17.68 -49.23
CA ALA A 269 -28.30 -18.40 -48.18
C ALA A 269 -27.32 -19.10 -47.22
N ASN A 270 -26.27 -19.74 -47.75
CA ASN A 270 -25.22 -20.38 -46.96
C ASN A 270 -24.42 -19.36 -46.13
N LYS A 271 -24.10 -18.18 -46.68
CA LYS A 271 -23.46 -17.10 -45.91
C LYS A 271 -24.33 -16.60 -44.77
N ARG A 272 -25.64 -16.43 -45.00
CA ARG A 272 -26.60 -16.04 -43.95
C ARG A 272 -26.71 -17.11 -42.86
N GLU A 273 -26.71 -18.39 -43.23
CA GLU A 273 -26.77 -19.51 -42.30
C GLU A 273 -25.50 -19.61 -41.44
N PHE A 274 -24.32 -19.44 -42.06
CA PHE A 274 -23.04 -19.37 -41.37
C PHE A 274 -22.97 -18.21 -40.37
N GLN A 275 -23.35 -16.99 -40.78
CA GLN A 275 -23.39 -15.82 -39.90
C GLN A 275 -24.37 -16.00 -38.73
N LYS A 276 -25.52 -16.64 -38.96
CA LYS A 276 -26.48 -16.96 -37.91
C LYS A 276 -25.92 -17.96 -36.90
N ARG A 277 -25.21 -19.00 -37.35
CA ARG A 277 -24.56 -19.99 -36.47
C ARG A 277 -23.45 -19.36 -35.64
N GLU A 278 -22.58 -18.55 -36.25
CA GLU A 278 -21.53 -17.80 -35.54
C GLU A 278 -22.11 -16.90 -34.46
N MET A 279 -23.18 -16.15 -34.77
CA MET A 279 -23.87 -15.31 -33.79
C MET A 279 -24.46 -16.11 -32.63
N GLN A 280 -25.06 -17.28 -32.91
CA GLN A 280 -25.61 -18.16 -31.88
C GLN A 280 -24.52 -18.78 -30.99
N GLN A 281 -23.37 -19.16 -31.56
CA GLN A 281 -22.23 -19.67 -30.80
C GLN A 281 -21.63 -18.57 -29.91
N ALA A 282 -21.43 -17.37 -30.45
CA ALA A 282 -20.95 -16.23 -29.68
C ALA A 282 -21.90 -15.85 -28.53
N GLU A 283 -23.22 -15.90 -28.76
CA GLU A 283 -24.22 -15.66 -27.71
C GLU A 283 -24.16 -16.72 -26.60
N GLN A 284 -24.00 -18.00 -26.96
CA GLN A 284 -23.87 -19.10 -25.99
C GLN A 284 -22.58 -18.97 -25.16
N GLU A 285 -21.45 -18.66 -25.80
CA GLU A 285 -20.17 -18.44 -25.10
C GLU A 285 -20.24 -17.24 -24.16
N ALA A 286 -20.83 -16.12 -24.60
CA ALA A 286 -21.02 -14.94 -23.77
C ALA A 286 -21.93 -15.24 -22.56
N ARG A 287 -22.99 -16.03 -22.76
CA ARG A 287 -23.91 -16.44 -21.69
C ARG A 287 -23.21 -17.34 -20.66
N LEU A 288 -22.42 -18.32 -21.10
CA LEU A 288 -21.65 -19.20 -20.22
C LEU A 288 -20.59 -18.43 -19.43
N LYS A 289 -19.87 -17.50 -20.07
CA LYS A 289 -18.89 -16.63 -19.40
C LYS A 289 -19.56 -15.76 -18.33
N LYS A 290 -20.71 -15.17 -18.64
CA LYS A 290 -21.48 -14.34 -17.69
C LYS A 290 -22.02 -15.17 -16.51
N GLN A 291 -22.41 -16.42 -16.74
CA GLN A 291 -22.82 -17.33 -15.66
C GLN A 291 -21.65 -17.68 -14.74
N ARG A 292 -20.49 -18.04 -15.29
CA ARG A 292 -19.28 -18.33 -14.51
C ARG A 292 -18.84 -17.14 -13.66
N GLN A 293 -18.82 -15.94 -14.24
CA GLN A 293 -18.49 -14.71 -13.51
C GLN A 293 -19.46 -14.48 -12.34
N LYS A 294 -20.76 -14.69 -12.55
CA LYS A 294 -21.76 -14.55 -11.49
C LYS A 294 -21.60 -15.60 -10.38
N GLU A 295 -21.23 -16.84 -10.72
CA GLU A 295 -20.96 -17.89 -9.75
C GLU A 295 -19.70 -17.60 -8.92
N GLU A 296 -18.64 -17.12 -9.57
CA GLU A 296 -17.39 -16.68 -8.91
C GLU A 296 -17.66 -15.50 -7.96
N GLU A 297 -18.43 -14.49 -8.40
CA GLU A 297 -18.84 -13.37 -7.57
C GLU A 297 -19.65 -13.82 -6.34
N GLN A 298 -20.59 -14.74 -6.52
CA GLN A 298 -21.38 -15.30 -5.41
C GLN A 298 -20.54 -16.11 -4.44
N GLN A 299 -19.53 -16.84 -4.91
CA GLN A 299 -18.60 -17.55 -4.03
C GLN A 299 -17.74 -16.58 -3.23
N MET A 300 -17.18 -15.56 -3.89
CA MET A 300 -16.42 -14.50 -3.22
C MET A 300 -17.27 -13.75 -2.18
N GLU A 301 -18.54 -13.45 -2.49
CA GLU A 301 -19.46 -12.80 -1.54
C GLU A 301 -19.75 -13.70 -0.33
N ARG A 302 -19.93 -15.00 -0.53
CA ARG A 302 -20.13 -15.97 0.57
C ARG A 302 -18.90 -16.09 1.44
N ASP A 303 -17.72 -16.24 0.84
CA ASP A 303 -16.46 -16.34 1.57
C ASP A 303 -16.17 -15.05 2.37
N PHE A 304 -16.46 -13.89 1.78
CA PHE A 304 -16.35 -12.60 2.45
C PHE A 304 -17.33 -12.50 3.63
N ARG A 305 -18.59 -12.91 3.43
CA ARG A 305 -19.61 -12.90 4.49
C ARG A 305 -19.21 -13.84 5.64
N ASP A 306 -18.72 -15.03 5.35
CA ASP A 306 -18.30 -15.99 6.37
C ASP A 306 -17.08 -15.51 7.15
N GLN A 307 -16.10 -14.88 6.48
CA GLN A 307 -14.96 -14.26 7.16
C GLN A 307 -15.39 -13.10 8.07
N MET A 308 -16.33 -12.26 7.62
CA MET A 308 -16.87 -11.18 8.45
C MET A 308 -17.65 -11.72 9.65
N MET A 309 -18.48 -12.74 9.48
CA MET A 309 -19.21 -13.37 10.58
C MET A 309 -18.27 -14.00 11.61
N ARG A 310 -17.17 -14.62 11.19
CA ARG A 310 -16.14 -15.15 12.11
C ARG A 310 -15.46 -14.04 12.90
N LYS A 311 -15.08 -12.94 12.25
CA LYS A 311 -14.45 -11.79 12.92
C LYS A 311 -15.38 -11.18 13.96
N PHE A 312 -16.65 -10.94 13.63
CA PHE A 312 -17.61 -10.42 14.59
C PHE A 312 -17.81 -11.36 15.79
N ALA A 313 -17.86 -12.68 15.56
CA ALA A 313 -17.97 -13.65 16.65
C ALA A 313 -16.71 -13.72 17.55
N GLU A 314 -15.53 -13.42 17.01
CA GLU A 314 -14.29 -13.32 17.79
C GLU A 314 -14.25 -12.04 18.62
N ASP A 315 -14.64 -10.90 18.03
CA ASP A 315 -14.70 -9.60 18.70
C ASP A 315 -15.74 -9.62 19.84
N ASP A 316 -16.93 -10.21 19.63
CA ASP A 316 -17.97 -10.35 20.66
C ASP A 316 -17.49 -11.20 21.85
N LYS A 317 -16.74 -12.29 21.61
CA LYS A 317 -16.18 -13.13 22.68
C LYS A 317 -15.13 -12.38 23.50
N LEU A 318 -14.27 -11.61 22.84
CA LEU A 318 -13.27 -10.77 23.50
C LEU A 318 -13.92 -9.69 24.36
N GLU A 319 -15.00 -9.08 23.87
CA GLU A 319 -15.74 -8.08 24.64
C GLU A 319 -16.39 -8.67 25.90
N GLN A 320 -17.04 -9.84 25.80
CA GLN A 320 -17.65 -10.52 26.95
C GLN A 320 -16.61 -10.84 28.04
N LEU A 321 -15.43 -11.33 27.67
CA LEU A 321 -14.33 -11.59 28.61
C LEU A 321 -13.77 -10.30 29.22
N GLY A 322 -13.70 -9.21 28.45
CA GLY A 322 -13.31 -7.89 28.93
C GLY A 322 -14.29 -7.32 29.97
N GLN A 323 -15.60 -7.44 29.72
CA GLN A 323 -16.65 -7.00 30.64
C GLN A 323 -16.64 -7.81 31.95
N GLN A 324 -16.47 -9.14 31.88
CA GLN A 324 -16.37 -10.00 33.06
C GLN A 324 -15.16 -9.62 33.94
N LYS A 325 -14.00 -9.37 33.33
CA LYS A 325 -12.77 -8.99 34.04
C LYS A 325 -12.90 -7.63 34.74
N ARG A 326 -13.59 -6.66 34.14
CA ARG A 326 -13.87 -5.35 34.78
C ARG A 326 -14.75 -5.51 36.00
N ARG A 327 -15.84 -6.29 35.89
CA ARG A 327 -16.76 -6.56 36.99
C ARG A 327 -16.08 -7.23 38.18
N MET A 328 -15.16 -8.18 37.94
CA MET A 328 -14.41 -8.84 39.02
C MET A 328 -13.51 -7.86 39.78
N LYS A 329 -12.77 -6.99 39.07
CA LYS A 329 -11.90 -5.98 39.71
C LYS A 329 -12.69 -4.96 40.54
N GLU A 330 -13.86 -4.54 40.07
CA GLU A 330 -14.73 -3.62 40.82
C GLU A 330 -15.21 -4.23 42.14
N ILE A 331 -15.53 -5.53 42.15
CA ILE A 331 -15.94 -6.24 43.37
C ILE A 331 -14.78 -6.35 44.35
N GLU A 332 -13.57 -6.66 43.87
CA GLU A 332 -12.36 -6.73 44.70
C GLU A 332 -12.03 -5.37 45.34
N HIS A 333 -12.06 -4.28 44.55
CA HIS A 333 -11.82 -2.94 45.07
C HIS A 333 -12.86 -2.51 46.12
N LYS A 334 -14.15 -2.84 45.93
CA LYS A 334 -15.19 -2.52 46.92
C LYS A 334 -14.97 -3.22 48.26
N ARG A 335 -14.58 -4.51 48.23
CA ARG A 335 -14.30 -5.28 49.46
C ARG A 335 -13.12 -4.72 50.25
N GLU A 336 -12.06 -4.29 49.57
CA GLU A 336 -10.88 -3.75 50.24
C GLU A 336 -11.16 -2.37 50.89
N VAL A 337 -11.97 -1.54 50.24
CA VAL A 337 -12.41 -0.24 50.81
C VAL A 337 -13.21 -0.43 52.10
N GLU A 338 -14.13 -1.39 52.13
CA GLU A 338 -14.93 -1.72 53.33
C GLU A 338 -14.05 -2.19 54.50
N ARG A 339 -13.04 -3.02 54.22
CA ARG A 339 -12.09 -3.52 55.23
C ARG A 339 -11.30 -2.38 55.88
N LEU A 340 -10.79 -1.45 55.07
CA LEU A 340 -10.02 -0.29 55.56
C LEU A 340 -10.88 0.67 56.39
N TRP A 341 -12.16 0.81 56.04
CA TRP A 341 -13.09 1.66 56.79
C TRP A 341 -13.37 1.12 58.20
N GLN A 342 -13.59 -0.19 58.33
CA GLN A 342 -13.84 -0.84 59.63
C GLN A 342 -12.63 -0.69 60.58
N GLN A 343 -11.41 -0.86 60.07
CA GLN A 343 -10.19 -0.69 60.88
C GLN A 343 -10.00 0.74 61.39
N LYS A 344 -10.40 1.75 60.60
CA LYS A 344 -10.30 3.16 61.01
C LYS A 344 -11.28 3.51 62.13
N LEU A 345 -12.46 2.89 62.15
CA LEU A 345 -13.50 3.16 63.14
C LEU A 345 -13.12 2.63 64.54
N GLU A 346 -12.48 1.46 64.62
CA GLU A 346 -12.01 0.86 65.88
C GLU A 346 -10.88 1.68 66.52
N MET A 347 -9.94 2.19 65.70
CA MET A 347 -8.85 3.03 66.17
C MET A 347 -9.34 4.33 66.81
N TYR A 348 -10.35 4.97 66.22
CA TYR A 348 -10.90 6.24 66.69
C TYR A 348 -11.61 6.12 68.06
N GLN A 349 -12.31 5.00 68.31
CA GLN A 349 -13.03 4.81 69.57
C GLN A 349 -12.08 4.53 70.75
N MET A 350 -10.97 3.84 70.49
CA MET A 350 -9.91 3.57 71.47
C MET A 350 -9.14 4.83 71.89
N GLU A 351 -9.00 5.78 70.97
CA GLU A 351 -8.25 7.01 71.21
C GLU A 351 -9.03 7.98 72.11
N LYS A 352 -10.34 8.10 71.88
CA LYS A 352 -11.24 9.01 72.62
C LYS A 352 -11.45 8.62 74.09
N GLN A 353 -11.43 7.32 74.42
CA GLN A 353 -11.58 6.86 75.81
C GLN A 353 -10.31 7.08 76.64
N LYS A 354 -9.13 7.04 76.00
CA LYS A 354 -7.84 7.28 76.67
C LYS A 354 -7.61 8.76 77.02
N GLU A 355 -8.22 9.67 76.26
CA GLU A 355 -8.05 11.12 76.45
C GLU A 355 -8.76 11.64 77.71
N LEU A 356 -9.94 11.07 78.06
CA LEU A 356 -10.76 11.52 79.18
C LEU A 356 -10.17 11.15 80.56
N GLU A 357 -9.50 10.00 80.67
CA GLU A 357 -8.85 9.53 81.91
C GLU A 357 -7.54 10.26 82.24
N GLN A 358 -6.93 10.92 81.25
CA GLN A 358 -5.65 11.62 81.42
C GLN A 358 -5.80 13.01 82.07
N LEU A 359 -6.97 13.64 81.95
CA LEU A 359 -7.19 15.03 82.38
C LEU A 359 -7.32 15.20 83.91
N GLU A 360 -7.93 14.24 84.61
CA GLU A 360 -8.17 14.33 86.06
C GLU A 360 -6.95 14.01 86.93
N ARG A 361 -5.97 13.27 86.41
CA ARG A 361 -4.70 12.97 87.09
C ARG A 361 -3.83 14.22 87.23
N GLN A 362 -3.83 15.14 86.25
CA GLN A 362 -2.86 16.22 86.12
C GLN A 362 -2.90 17.27 87.26
N ARG A 363 -4.04 17.49 87.92
CA ARG A 363 -4.22 18.58 88.92
C ARG A 363 -3.58 18.34 90.30
N ARG A 364 -3.56 17.09 90.78
CA ARG A 364 -2.91 16.75 92.07
C ARG A 364 -1.40 16.68 91.94
N GLU A 365 -0.97 16.63 90.70
CA GLU A 365 0.40 16.46 90.40
C GLU A 365 1.21 17.72 90.64
N GLU A 366 0.51 18.87 90.57
CA GLU A 366 1.00 20.23 90.37
C GLU A 366 1.96 20.76 91.46
N ALA A 367 1.77 20.35 92.71
CA ALA A 367 2.46 20.92 93.86
C ALA A 367 3.78 20.22 94.23
N TYR A 368 3.92 18.94 93.88
CA TYR A 368 5.21 18.26 93.91
C TYR A 368 6.11 18.94 92.85
N LYS A 369 5.52 19.52 91.77
CA LYS A 369 6.14 19.95 90.51
C LYS A 369 7.13 21.07 90.44
N GLN A 370 7.62 21.53 91.55
CA GLN A 370 8.57 22.63 91.55
C GLN A 370 9.94 22.20 92.05
N LEU A 371 10.04 21.13 92.84
CA LEU A 371 11.29 20.66 93.47
C LEU A 371 12.20 19.85 92.53
N VAL A 372 11.65 18.93 91.77
CA VAL A 372 12.43 18.07 90.86
C VAL A 372 12.79 18.77 89.55
N VAL A 373 12.19 19.92 89.30
CA VAL A 373 12.40 20.73 88.11
C VAL A 373 13.80 21.33 88.07
N GLU A 374 14.37 21.66 89.22
CA GLU A 374 15.76 22.12 89.32
C GLU A 374 16.76 20.99 89.07
N GLU A 375 16.50 19.77 89.56
CA GLU A 375 17.37 18.59 89.35
C GLU A 375 17.36 18.13 87.89
N GLU A 376 16.20 18.11 87.24
CA GLU A 376 16.06 17.67 85.86
C GLU A 376 16.66 18.67 84.85
N LYS A 377 16.73 19.96 85.21
CA LYS A 377 17.38 21.00 84.40
C LYS A 377 18.82 20.64 84.06
N ASN A 378 19.55 20.11 85.04
CA ASN A 378 20.96 19.74 84.91
C ASN A 378 21.14 18.45 84.08
N ARG A 379 20.19 17.51 84.16
CA ARG A 379 20.20 16.28 83.36
C ARG A 379 19.92 16.52 81.88
N ILE A 380 18.92 17.35 81.56
CA ILE A 380 18.54 17.71 80.18
C ILE A 380 19.70 18.39 79.44
N LEU A 381 20.47 19.22 80.14
CA LEU A 381 21.66 19.86 79.58
C LEU A 381 22.78 18.85 79.29
N GLN A 382 23.00 17.82 80.11
CA GLN A 382 24.04 16.80 79.86
C GLN A 382 23.71 15.86 78.70
N GLU A 383 22.46 15.40 78.60
CA GLU A 383 22.04 14.40 77.61
C GLU A 383 21.88 15.01 76.21
N HIS A 384 21.24 16.19 76.11
CA HIS A 384 20.84 16.72 74.81
C HIS A 384 21.88 17.67 74.18
N LEU A 385 22.78 18.31 74.95
CA LEU A 385 23.85 19.10 74.32
C LEU A 385 24.79 18.26 73.46
N GLN A 386 25.06 17.00 73.85
CA GLN A 386 25.90 16.09 73.06
C GLN A 386 25.25 15.67 71.74
N GLN A 387 23.91 15.54 71.72
CA GLN A 387 23.15 15.05 70.56
C GLN A 387 22.74 16.16 69.57
N VAL A 388 22.61 17.40 70.08
CA VAL A 388 22.26 18.60 69.32
C VAL A 388 23.50 19.26 68.68
N GLY A 389 24.70 19.05 69.24
CA GLY A 389 25.97 19.38 68.58
C GLY A 389 26.06 20.86 68.16
N GLU A 390 26.18 21.11 66.86
CA GLU A 390 26.34 22.46 66.27
C GLU A 390 25.06 23.32 66.29
N PHE A 391 23.89 22.74 66.59
CA PHE A 391 22.59 23.42 66.47
C PHE A 391 22.08 24.01 67.80
N ILE A 392 22.93 24.66 68.61
CA ILE A 392 22.56 25.19 69.94
C ILE A 392 21.91 26.60 69.84
N PRO A 393 20.64 26.80 70.25
CA PRO A 393 20.00 28.10 70.30
C PRO A 393 20.64 29.09 71.27
N LYS A 394 20.65 30.38 70.91
CA LYS A 394 21.14 31.46 71.77
C LYS A 394 20.32 31.55 73.07
N GLY A 395 20.99 31.52 74.22
CA GLY A 395 20.36 31.64 75.54
C GLY A 395 19.90 30.32 76.18
N LEU A 396 20.46 29.17 75.78
CA LEU A 396 20.25 27.87 76.43
C LEU A 396 21.13 27.67 77.69
N LEU A 397 22.25 28.39 77.76
CA LEU A 397 23.15 28.45 78.91
C LEU A 397 22.88 29.77 79.64
N LEU A 398 22.32 29.72 80.85
CA LEU A 398 21.88 30.91 81.60
C LEU A 398 22.62 31.07 82.93
N LYS A 399 23.25 30.02 83.48
CA LYS A 399 24.10 30.11 84.69
C LYS A 399 25.59 29.97 84.31
N GLN A 400 26.47 30.62 85.06
CA GLN A 400 27.93 30.66 84.81
C GLN A 400 28.64 29.28 84.86
N GLY A 401 27.95 28.21 85.29
CA GLY A 401 28.47 26.83 85.33
C GLY A 401 28.03 25.92 84.17
N ASP A 402 27.08 26.34 83.33
CA ASP A 402 26.48 25.47 82.29
C ASP A 402 27.43 25.22 81.10
N SER A 403 28.49 26.02 80.96
CA SER A 403 29.52 25.92 79.91
C SER A 403 30.42 24.69 80.05
N GLN A 404 30.41 24.03 81.22
CA GLN A 404 31.22 22.84 81.49
C GLN A 404 30.74 21.60 80.71
N PHE A 405 29.52 21.62 80.16
CA PHE A 405 28.92 20.50 79.43
C PHE A 405 29.21 20.50 77.92
N ILE A 406 29.93 21.51 77.40
CA ILE A 406 30.39 21.57 76.01
C ILE A 406 31.83 21.05 75.93
N LYS A 407 32.05 19.87 75.33
CA LYS A 407 33.40 19.49 74.89
C LYS A 407 33.76 20.27 73.63
N GLN A 408 34.95 20.87 73.60
CA GLN A 408 35.54 21.52 72.42
C GLN A 408 35.71 20.51 71.28
N GLY A 409 34.68 20.40 70.44
CA GLY A 409 34.78 19.84 69.09
C GLY A 409 35.24 20.94 68.13
N GLN A 410 36.20 20.59 67.27
CA GLN A 410 37.05 21.48 66.50
C GLN A 410 36.31 22.54 65.67
N SER A 411 36.89 23.74 65.65
CA SER A 411 36.57 24.82 64.75
C SER A 411 36.78 24.41 63.29
N ASN A 412 35.70 24.24 62.53
CA ASN A 412 35.75 24.33 61.08
C ASN A 412 35.03 25.59 60.61
N ALA A 413 35.85 26.60 60.31
CA ALA A 413 35.46 27.78 59.58
C ALA A 413 35.20 27.41 58.11
N SER A 414 33.93 27.41 57.69
CA SER A 414 33.55 27.77 56.31
C SER A 414 32.03 27.81 56.16
N TYR A 415 31.41 28.88 56.64
CA TYR A 415 30.20 29.39 56.01
C TYR A 415 30.59 30.62 55.18
N GLN A 416 31.15 30.38 53.99
CA GLN A 416 31.16 31.41 52.96
C GLN A 416 29.75 31.52 52.41
N SER A 417 29.19 32.71 52.63
CA SER A 417 28.02 33.25 51.95
C SER A 417 28.15 33.08 50.43
N GLY A 418 27.32 32.21 49.86
CA GLY A 418 27.11 32.10 48.42
C GLY A 418 25.76 32.68 48.02
N PHE A 419 25.54 33.97 48.29
CA PHE A 419 24.52 34.77 47.62
C PHE A 419 25.26 35.60 46.55
N ARG A 420 25.20 35.17 45.29
CA ARG A 420 25.43 36.04 44.13
C ARG A 420 24.51 35.58 43.00
N ILE A 421 23.62 36.52 42.65
CA ILE A 421 22.76 36.73 41.48
C ILE A 421 22.61 35.54 40.53
#